data_AF-A0A0I3RZ71-F1
#
_entry.id   AF-A0A0I3RZ71-F1
#
_cell.length_a   1.000
_cell.length_b   1.000
_cell.length_c   1.000
_cell.angle_alpha   90.00
_cell.angle_beta   90.00
_cell.angle_gamma   90.00
#
_symmetry.space_group_name_H-M   'P 1'
#
loop_
_entity.id
_entity.type
_entity.pdbx_description
1 polymer ?
#
loop_
_entity_poly.entity_id
_entity_poly.type
_entity_poly.pdbx_seq_one_letter_code
_entity_poly.pdbx_strand_id
1 'polypeptide(L)'
;MRKIVAMAVICLTAASGLISAYAAQLADDEAGLRIRLKNELRRADKPSAGAGRDIYAWVQGGLLDFNSGYYSNIIGVEGGAYYVYKLGARADMSTRWYLDGDKSFGFALGAVKIKPSENSLLKSGRFGTDYSYGSLPYRIPLMAGSSQRTLPTVSEGALGYWALTPNIDLWGMWRSRVFLWTDSTTGIRDEGVYNSQTGKYDKHRARSFLAASWHDDTSRYSLGASVQKDVSNQIQSILEKSIPLDPNYTLKGELLGFYAQLEGLSRNTSQPNETALVSGQLTWNAPWGSVFGSGGYLRHAMNGAVVDTDIGYPFSLSLDRNREGMQSWQLGVNYRLTPQFTLTFAQIVTRGYESSKRDVRIEGAGILGGMNYRVSEGPLQGMNFFLAADKGREKRDGSTLGDRLNYWDVKMSIQYDFMLKSEITPERKTSGVSDC
;
A
#
# COMPACT_ATOMS: atom_id res chain seq x y z
N MET A 1 -16.62 8.86 33.35
CA MET A 1 -17.06 7.73 32.50
C MET A 1 -16.77 8.06 31.04
N ARG A 2 -15.60 7.65 30.51
CA ARG A 2 -15.23 7.81 29.09
C ARG A 2 -15.48 6.48 28.39
N LYS A 3 -16.53 6.38 27.58
CA LYS A 3 -16.72 5.26 26.65
C LYS A 3 -15.84 5.52 25.43
N ILE A 4 -14.63 4.99 25.42
CA ILE A 4 -13.80 4.88 24.22
C ILE A 4 -14.26 3.60 23.52
N VAL A 5 -15.08 3.74 22.49
CA VAL A 5 -15.36 2.64 21.56
C VAL A 5 -14.27 2.70 20.50
N ALA A 6 -13.24 1.85 20.64
CA ALA A 6 -12.26 1.64 19.60
C ALA A 6 -12.95 0.94 18.42
N MET A 7 -13.27 1.69 17.37
CA MET A 7 -13.82 1.14 16.14
C MET A 7 -12.69 0.62 15.25
N ALA A 8 -12.80 -0.64 14.84
CA ALA A 8 -12.00 -1.22 13.78
C ALA A 8 -12.25 -0.45 12.47
N VAL A 9 -11.20 0.13 11.91
CA VAL A 9 -11.22 0.84 10.62
C VAL A 9 -10.46 0.00 9.60
N ILE A 10 -11.09 -0.20 8.45
CA ILE A 10 -10.69 -1.08 7.35
C ILE A 10 -9.75 -0.30 6.41
N CYS A 11 -8.77 -0.97 5.78
CA CYS A 11 -7.69 -0.31 5.03
C CYS A 11 -8.13 0.29 3.70
N LEU A 12 -7.18 0.67 2.85
CA LEU A 12 -7.37 1.09 1.46
C LEU A 12 -6.15 0.59 0.68
N THR A 13 -6.24 -0.53 -0.02
CA THR A 13 -5.23 -0.98 -0.99
C THR A 13 -5.89 -1.39 -2.31
N ALA A 14 -6.58 -0.44 -2.92
CA ALA A 14 -6.89 -0.47 -4.34
C ALA A 14 -5.79 0.26 -5.12
N ALA A 15 -5.13 -0.43 -6.02
CA ALA A 15 -4.24 0.18 -7.00
C ALA A 15 -5.10 0.67 -8.16
N SER A 16 -5.77 1.82 -8.05
CA SER A 16 -6.14 2.52 -9.28
C SER A 16 -4.87 2.93 -10.01
N GLY A 17 -4.95 3.22 -11.32
CA GLY A 17 -3.88 3.90 -12.06
C GLY A 17 -3.48 5.28 -11.50
N LEU A 18 -3.97 5.64 -10.31
CA LEU A 18 -3.77 6.86 -9.55
C LEU A 18 -2.87 6.55 -8.33
N ILE A 19 -1.58 6.35 -8.57
CA ILE A 19 -0.61 6.12 -7.51
C ILE A 19 -0.14 7.47 -6.94
N SER A 20 -0.42 7.73 -5.65
CA SER A 20 -0.04 9.00 -4.99
C SER A 20 1.43 9.08 -4.55
N ALA A 21 2.15 7.97 -4.63
CA ALA A 21 3.57 7.85 -4.36
C ALA A 21 4.26 7.24 -5.58
N TYR A 22 5.29 7.91 -6.10
CA TYR A 22 6.12 7.38 -7.17
C TYR A 22 7.57 7.54 -6.76
N ALA A 23 8.21 6.42 -6.42
CA ALA A 23 9.54 6.42 -5.84
C ALA A 23 10.61 6.03 -6.84
N ALA A 24 11.71 6.77 -6.87
CA ALA A 24 12.94 6.23 -7.44
C ALA A 24 13.44 5.10 -6.55
N GLN A 25 13.69 3.91 -7.10
CA GLN A 25 14.22 2.77 -6.34
C GLN A 25 15.71 2.95 -6.07
N LEU A 26 16.16 2.65 -4.85
CA LEU A 26 17.56 2.38 -4.55
C LEU A 26 17.78 0.90 -4.78
N ALA A 27 18.61 0.54 -5.75
CA ALA A 27 18.95 -0.86 -5.97
C ALA A 27 19.76 -1.38 -4.78
N ASP A 28 19.55 -2.63 -4.40
CA ASP A 28 20.26 -3.21 -3.26
C ASP A 28 21.78 -3.24 -3.46
N ASP A 29 22.28 -3.29 -4.70
CA ASP A 29 23.72 -3.27 -4.99
C ASP A 29 24.33 -1.86 -5.03
N GLU A 30 23.52 -0.80 -4.99
CA GLU A 30 23.99 0.58 -5.16
C GLU A 30 24.20 1.31 -3.84
N ALA A 31 25.38 1.91 -3.66
CA ALA A 31 25.59 2.88 -2.60
C ALA A 31 24.85 4.19 -2.93
N GLY A 32 23.94 4.60 -2.04
CA GLY A 32 23.13 5.79 -2.28
C GLY A 32 22.45 6.35 -1.04
N LEU A 33 22.21 7.65 -1.09
CA LEU A 33 21.41 8.39 -0.13
C LEU A 33 20.23 9.02 -0.88
N ARG A 34 19.01 8.75 -0.44
CA ARG A 34 17.79 9.35 -0.96
C ARG A 34 17.17 10.23 0.11
N ILE A 35 16.86 11.47 -0.24
CA ILE A 35 16.04 12.35 0.58
C ILE A 35 14.71 12.53 -0.16
N ARG A 36 13.61 12.08 0.44
CA ARG A 36 12.26 12.30 -0.09
C ARG A 36 11.54 13.32 0.75
N LEU A 37 11.00 14.33 0.07
CA LEU A 37 10.04 15.26 0.62
C LEU A 37 8.67 14.91 0.08
N LYS A 38 7.68 14.77 0.97
CA LYS A 38 6.29 14.47 0.58
C LYS A 38 5.32 15.37 1.34
N ASN A 39 4.70 16.32 0.64
CA ASN A 39 3.63 17.13 1.19
C ASN A 39 2.30 16.44 0.90
N GLU A 40 1.46 16.22 1.91
CA GLU A 40 0.13 15.65 1.70
C GLU A 40 -0.95 16.47 2.39
N LEU A 41 -2.03 16.71 1.65
CA LEU A 41 -3.26 17.31 2.16
C LEU A 41 -4.40 16.30 1.95
N ARG A 42 -5.22 16.12 2.98
CA ARG A 42 -6.50 15.46 2.88
C ARG A 42 -7.58 16.29 3.56
N ARG A 43 -8.67 16.55 2.85
CA ARG A 43 -9.86 17.23 3.36
C ARG A 43 -11.04 16.39 2.93
N ALA A 44 -11.91 16.01 3.87
CA ALA A 44 -13.13 15.27 3.56
C ALA A 44 -14.24 15.67 4.52
N ASP A 45 -15.50 15.53 4.12
CA ASP A 45 -16.65 15.81 4.98
C ASP A 45 -16.85 14.74 6.06
N LYS A 46 -16.41 13.50 5.80
CA LYS A 46 -16.42 12.40 6.75
C LYS A 46 -15.48 11.26 6.35
N PRO A 47 -15.04 10.41 7.29
CA PRO A 47 -14.34 9.19 6.94
C PRO A 47 -15.30 8.19 6.28
N SER A 48 -14.77 7.35 5.38
CA SER A 48 -15.48 6.16 4.85
C SER A 48 -15.88 5.20 5.99
N ALA A 49 -15.08 5.15 7.06
CA ALA A 49 -15.31 4.33 8.23
C ALA A 49 -15.25 5.17 9.53
N GLY A 50 -16.34 5.17 10.29
CA GLY A 50 -16.42 5.76 11.64
C GLY A 50 -17.47 6.88 11.74
N ALA A 51 -17.77 7.29 12.99
CA ALA A 51 -18.75 8.34 13.30
C ALA A 51 -18.17 9.77 13.27
N GLY A 52 -16.89 9.91 12.91
CA GLY A 52 -16.22 11.21 12.84
C GLY A 52 -16.88 12.12 11.79
N ARG A 53 -16.99 13.40 12.11
CA ARG A 53 -17.36 14.44 11.14
C ARG A 53 -16.10 15.21 10.80
N ASP A 54 -15.95 15.56 9.53
CA ASP A 54 -14.85 16.35 8.99
C ASP A 54 -13.44 15.79 9.19
N ILE A 55 -12.72 15.61 8.08
CA ILE A 55 -11.30 15.28 8.05
C ILE A 55 -10.54 16.50 7.54
N TYR A 56 -9.47 16.87 8.24
CA TYR A 56 -8.48 17.83 7.75
C TYR A 56 -7.09 17.45 8.26
N ALA A 57 -6.23 17.01 7.34
CA ALA A 57 -4.84 16.72 7.60
C ALA A 57 -3.98 17.36 6.52
N TRP A 58 -3.05 18.23 6.90
CA TRP A 58 -2.02 18.79 6.05
C TRP A 58 -0.67 18.56 6.72
N VAL A 59 0.19 17.79 6.07
CA VAL A 59 1.45 17.32 6.63
C VAL A 59 2.61 17.45 5.66
N GLN A 60 3.81 17.57 6.22
CA GLN A 60 5.07 17.47 5.51
C GLN A 60 5.84 16.24 6.00
N GLY A 61 6.09 15.31 5.10
CA GLY A 61 6.99 14.18 5.28
C GLY A 61 8.41 14.52 4.82
N GLY A 62 9.39 14.13 5.63
CA GLY A 62 10.80 14.05 5.26
C GLY A 62 11.30 12.64 5.52
N LEU A 63 11.81 11.98 4.48
CA LEU A 63 12.29 10.61 4.55
C LEU A 63 13.74 10.58 4.07
N LEU A 64 14.62 10.03 4.89
CA LEU A 64 16.00 9.74 4.54
C LEU A 64 16.14 8.23 4.38
N ASP A 65 16.67 7.78 3.25
CA ASP A 65 17.08 6.41 3.02
C ASP A 65 18.56 6.36 2.69
N PHE A 66 19.28 5.47 3.35
CA PHE A 66 20.67 5.17 3.10
C PHE A 66 20.80 3.70 2.71
N ASN A 67 21.58 3.43 1.68
CA ASN A 67 21.94 2.10 1.25
C ASN A 67 23.44 2.06 1.01
N SER A 68 24.14 1.07 1.58
CA SER A 68 25.55 0.83 1.25
C SER A 68 25.67 -0.08 0.03
N GLY A 69 26.82 -0.07 -0.66
CA GLY A 69 27.21 -1.22 -1.47
C GLY A 69 27.48 -2.45 -0.59
N TYR A 70 27.73 -3.61 -1.21
CA TYR A 70 28.16 -4.80 -0.48
C TYR A 70 29.67 -4.79 -0.25
N TYR A 71 30.09 -4.81 1.02
CA TYR A 71 31.46 -5.10 1.39
C TYR A 71 31.78 -6.57 1.09
N SER A 72 32.90 -6.78 0.39
CA SER A 72 33.35 -8.10 -0.06
C SER A 72 32.29 -8.89 -0.86
N ASN A 73 31.37 -8.18 -1.54
CA ASN A 73 30.23 -8.75 -2.26
C ASN A 73 29.24 -9.58 -1.42
N ILE A 74 29.32 -9.52 -0.09
CA ILE A 74 28.51 -10.39 0.80
C ILE A 74 27.67 -9.56 1.76
N ILE A 75 28.23 -8.56 2.45
CA ILE A 75 27.54 -7.88 3.55
C ILE A 75 27.39 -6.40 3.23
N GLY A 76 26.18 -5.88 3.36
CA GLY A 76 25.90 -4.46 3.33
C GLY A 76 24.94 -4.06 4.43
N VAL A 77 24.63 -2.79 4.48
CA VAL A 77 23.65 -2.22 5.42
C VAL A 77 22.73 -1.26 4.68
N GLU A 78 21.49 -1.20 5.14
CA GLU A 78 20.54 -0.15 4.78
C GLU A 78 20.02 0.50 6.07
N GLY A 79 19.62 1.75 5.95
CA GLY A 79 19.14 2.55 7.06
C GLY A 79 18.20 3.64 6.58
N GLY A 80 17.46 4.22 7.51
CA GLY A 80 16.61 5.34 7.18
C GLY A 80 16.01 6.01 8.40
N ALA A 81 15.55 7.23 8.20
CA ALA A 81 14.87 8.02 9.21
C ALA A 81 13.71 8.76 8.57
N TYR A 82 12.50 8.47 9.02
CA TYR A 82 11.26 8.99 8.45
C TYR A 82 10.55 9.83 9.48
N TYR A 83 10.08 11.00 9.05
CA TYR A 83 9.44 11.95 9.92
C TYR A 83 8.30 12.66 9.22
N VAL A 84 7.20 12.89 9.94
CA VAL A 84 6.05 13.66 9.47
C VAL A 84 5.80 14.78 10.46
N TYR A 85 5.63 15.98 9.93
CA TYR A 85 5.31 17.17 10.68
C TYR A 85 3.96 17.75 10.26
N LYS A 86 3.16 18.18 11.23
CA LYS A 86 1.87 18.84 11.01
C LYS A 86 2.06 20.25 10.47
N LEU A 87 1.56 20.51 9.25
CA LEU A 87 1.39 21.87 8.73
C LEU A 87 0.01 22.44 9.07
N GLY A 88 -1.01 21.59 9.11
CA GLY A 88 -2.37 21.97 9.46
C GLY A 88 -3.22 20.79 9.87
N ALA A 89 -3.86 20.88 11.04
CA ALA A 89 -4.94 19.98 11.46
C ALA A 89 -5.79 20.74 12.47
N ARG A 90 -7.10 20.81 12.24
CA ARG A 90 -8.03 21.52 13.13
C ARG A 90 -8.36 20.62 14.32
N ALA A 91 -8.44 21.22 15.51
CA ALA A 91 -8.58 20.47 16.76
C ALA A 91 -9.92 19.69 16.86
N ASP A 92 -10.93 20.15 16.14
CA ASP A 92 -12.28 19.58 16.04
C ASP A 92 -12.44 18.58 14.87
N MET A 93 -11.39 18.36 14.07
CA MET A 93 -11.43 17.49 12.89
C MET A 93 -10.49 16.29 13.03
N SER A 94 -10.87 15.17 12.41
CA SER A 94 -10.00 13.99 12.35
C SER A 94 -8.82 14.22 11.40
N THR A 95 -7.66 13.68 11.74
CA THR A 95 -6.51 13.62 10.82
C THR A 95 -6.38 12.28 10.10
N ARG A 96 -7.32 11.33 10.30
CA ARG A 96 -7.40 10.03 9.59
C ARG A 96 -6.04 9.30 9.49
N TRP A 97 -5.35 9.15 10.62
CA TRP A 97 -4.09 8.40 10.70
C TRP A 97 -2.93 9.03 9.93
N TYR A 98 -2.96 10.35 9.76
CA TYR A 98 -1.80 11.13 9.33
C TYR A 98 -0.96 11.65 10.52
N LEU A 99 -1.58 11.85 11.68
CA LEU A 99 -0.98 12.48 12.87
C LEU A 99 -1.63 12.02 14.17
N ASP A 100 -2.94 11.74 14.14
CA ASP A 100 -3.76 11.24 15.26
C ASP A 100 -3.65 11.98 16.58
N GLY A 101 -3.53 13.31 16.49
CA GLY A 101 -3.48 14.18 17.66
C GLY A 101 -2.06 14.66 17.98
N ASP A 102 -1.04 14.04 17.40
CA ASP A 102 0.34 14.48 17.53
C ASP A 102 0.65 15.67 16.62
N LYS A 103 1.63 16.48 17.05
CA LYS A 103 2.18 17.56 16.20
C LYS A 103 3.12 17.01 15.12
N SER A 104 3.67 15.83 15.35
CA SER A 104 4.65 15.18 14.51
C SER A 104 4.93 13.79 15.04
N PHE A 105 5.35 12.88 14.16
CA PHE A 105 5.85 11.57 14.56
C PHE A 105 6.89 11.07 13.56
N GLY A 106 7.69 10.08 13.95
CA GLY A 106 8.67 9.48 13.07
C GLY A 106 9.29 8.22 13.64
N PHE A 107 10.04 7.53 12.81
CA PHE A 107 10.76 6.31 13.18
C PHE A 107 12.01 6.15 12.32
N ALA A 108 12.95 5.35 12.84
CA ALA A 108 14.15 4.97 12.12
C ALA A 108 14.12 3.48 11.78
N LEU A 109 14.77 3.14 10.67
CA LEU A 109 14.99 1.79 10.21
C LEU A 109 16.48 1.53 10.00
N GLY A 110 16.84 0.25 10.00
CA GLY A 110 18.20 -0.23 9.95
C GLY A 110 18.19 -1.74 9.78
N ALA A 111 18.81 -2.22 8.71
CA ALA A 111 18.93 -3.63 8.43
C ALA A 111 20.32 -3.97 7.90
N VAL A 112 20.79 -5.16 8.28
CA VAL A 112 21.92 -5.81 7.63
C VAL A 112 21.38 -6.57 6.43
N LYS A 113 22.03 -6.42 5.28
CA LYS A 113 21.73 -7.18 4.08
C LYS A 113 22.90 -8.08 3.74
N ILE A 114 22.59 -9.33 3.40
CA ILE A 114 23.52 -10.38 3.07
C ILE A 114 23.18 -10.86 1.67
N LYS A 115 24.16 -10.94 0.78
CA LYS A 115 24.05 -11.44 -0.59
C LYS A 115 24.87 -12.73 -0.70
N PRO A 116 24.29 -13.91 -0.38
CA PRO A 116 25.02 -15.18 -0.45
C PRO A 116 25.42 -15.57 -1.88
N SER A 117 24.68 -15.08 -2.87
CA SER A 117 24.94 -15.25 -4.30
C SER A 117 24.33 -14.10 -5.09
N GLU A 118 24.66 -13.98 -6.38
CA GLU A 118 24.03 -12.98 -7.27
C GLU A 118 22.50 -13.09 -7.35
N ASN A 119 21.96 -14.27 -7.07
CA ASN A 119 20.53 -14.58 -7.20
C ASN A 119 19.80 -14.59 -5.85
N SER A 120 20.47 -14.29 -4.74
CA SER A 120 19.85 -14.38 -3.41
C SER A 120 20.21 -13.22 -2.49
N LEU A 121 19.26 -12.84 -1.66
CA LEU A 121 19.38 -11.75 -0.72
C LEU A 121 18.67 -12.11 0.58
N LEU A 122 19.27 -11.74 1.70
CA LEU A 122 18.67 -11.80 3.03
C LEU A 122 18.85 -10.44 3.72
N LYS A 123 17.77 -9.82 4.13
CA LYS A 123 17.76 -8.63 5.00
C LYS A 123 17.32 -9.02 6.40
N SER A 124 17.98 -8.50 7.43
CA SER A 124 17.62 -8.70 8.84
C SER A 124 17.68 -7.38 9.60
N GLY A 125 16.61 -7.03 10.30
CA GLY A 125 16.43 -5.75 10.97
C GLY A 125 15.11 -5.09 10.58
N ARG A 126 15.10 -3.76 10.47
CA ARG A 126 13.96 -2.96 10.00
C ARG A 126 14.18 -2.51 8.57
N PHE A 127 13.25 -2.85 7.69
CA PHE A 127 13.34 -2.60 6.25
C PHE A 127 11.97 -2.22 5.67
N GLY A 128 11.99 -1.47 4.58
CA GLY A 128 10.75 -1.10 3.88
C GLY A 128 10.09 -2.31 3.21
N THR A 129 8.77 -2.37 3.26
CA THR A 129 7.98 -3.40 2.57
C THR A 129 6.86 -2.79 1.73
N ASP A 130 7.07 -1.56 1.26
CA ASP A 130 6.11 -0.81 0.46
C ASP A 130 6.59 -0.67 -0.99
N TYR A 131 5.89 -1.29 -1.93
CA TYR A 131 6.30 -1.26 -3.34
C TYR A 131 6.06 0.11 -3.97
N SER A 132 5.06 0.87 -3.50
CA SER A 132 4.77 2.22 -4.03
C SER A 132 5.83 3.24 -3.59
N TYR A 133 6.54 2.95 -2.49
CA TYR A 133 7.70 3.72 -2.02
C TYR A 133 9.04 3.20 -2.55
N GLY A 134 9.02 2.17 -3.41
CA GLY A 134 10.20 1.60 -4.04
C GLY A 134 11.03 0.71 -3.12
N SER A 135 10.46 0.21 -2.01
CA SER A 135 11.15 -0.73 -1.12
C SER A 135 11.07 -2.17 -1.59
N LEU A 136 10.05 -2.51 -2.38
CA LEU A 136 9.89 -3.80 -3.04
C LEU A 136 9.69 -3.57 -4.54
N PRO A 137 10.20 -4.47 -5.40
CA PRO A 137 10.20 -4.27 -6.86
C PRO A 137 8.79 -4.36 -7.48
N TYR A 138 7.88 -5.08 -6.84
CA TYR A 138 6.50 -5.23 -7.27
C TYR A 138 5.61 -5.60 -6.07
N ARG A 139 4.31 -5.74 -6.31
CA ARG A 139 3.33 -6.14 -5.30
C ARG A 139 3.45 -7.64 -4.98
N ILE A 140 4.42 -8.01 -4.14
CA ILE A 140 4.58 -9.38 -3.63
C ILE A 140 3.38 -9.73 -2.73
N PRO A 141 2.67 -10.85 -2.96
CA PRO A 141 1.48 -11.19 -2.21
C PRO A 141 1.71 -11.22 -0.69
N LEU A 142 0.79 -10.61 0.08
CA LEU A 142 0.77 -10.51 1.55
C LEU A 142 1.95 -9.76 2.20
N MET A 143 3.07 -9.57 1.50
CA MET A 143 4.26 -8.86 2.02
C MET A 143 4.24 -7.37 1.67
N ALA A 144 3.80 -7.03 0.45
CA ALA A 144 3.92 -5.68 -0.07
C ALA A 144 2.76 -4.76 0.36
N GLY A 145 3.10 -3.65 1.01
CA GLY A 145 2.21 -2.51 1.22
C GLY A 145 2.13 -1.58 0.00
N SER A 146 1.09 -0.74 -0.04
CA SER A 146 0.90 0.33 -1.04
C SER A 146 0.42 1.59 -0.34
N SER A 147 1.31 2.22 0.43
CA SER A 147 0.91 3.31 1.31
C SER A 147 0.42 4.52 0.52
N GLN A 148 -0.86 4.82 0.72
CA GLN A 148 -1.49 6.07 0.31
C GLN A 148 -1.40 7.12 1.44
N ARG A 149 -0.40 7.03 2.31
CA ARG A 149 -0.08 8.00 3.37
C ARG A 149 1.35 8.49 3.22
N THR A 150 1.78 9.32 4.16
CA THR A 150 3.03 10.09 4.07
C THR A 150 4.26 9.23 4.33
N LEU A 151 4.10 8.19 5.15
CA LEU A 151 5.16 7.22 5.45
C LEU A 151 4.84 5.86 4.80
N PRO A 152 5.88 5.09 4.41
CA PRO A 152 5.73 3.76 3.85
C PRO A 152 5.40 2.73 4.91
N THR A 153 4.91 1.57 4.46
CA THR A 153 4.91 0.35 5.27
C THR A 153 6.35 -0.11 5.55
N VAL A 154 6.65 -0.41 6.82
CA VAL A 154 7.94 -0.94 7.27
C VAL A 154 7.72 -2.21 8.07
N SER A 155 8.59 -3.19 7.88
CA SER A 155 8.62 -4.43 8.63
C SER A 155 9.89 -4.52 9.47
N GLU A 156 9.81 -5.16 10.62
CA GLU A 156 10.97 -5.66 11.34
C GLU A 156 10.98 -7.19 11.37
N GLY A 157 12.14 -7.78 11.10
CA GLY A 157 12.38 -9.20 11.17
C GLY A 157 13.43 -9.62 10.15
N ALA A 158 13.11 -10.61 9.32
CA ALA A 158 13.97 -11.05 8.22
C ALA A 158 13.18 -11.17 6.91
N LEU A 159 13.78 -10.74 5.81
CA LEU A 159 13.24 -10.85 4.44
C LEU A 159 14.28 -11.53 3.55
N GLY A 160 13.90 -12.64 2.94
CA GLY A 160 14.68 -13.39 1.98
C GLY A 160 14.10 -13.29 0.57
N TYR A 161 14.99 -13.21 -0.41
CA TYR A 161 14.71 -13.29 -1.84
C TYR A 161 15.63 -14.33 -2.49
N TRP A 162 15.08 -15.10 -3.42
CA TRP A 162 15.85 -16.00 -4.27
C TRP A 162 15.25 -16.05 -5.69
N ALA A 163 16.02 -15.59 -6.68
CA ALA A 163 15.76 -15.86 -8.09
C ALA A 163 16.10 -17.32 -8.40
N LEU A 164 15.10 -18.19 -8.42
CA LEU A 164 15.27 -19.61 -8.74
C LEU A 164 15.64 -19.80 -10.21
N THR A 165 15.01 -19.01 -11.08
CA THR A 165 15.35 -18.87 -12.51
C THR A 165 15.17 -17.39 -12.91
N PRO A 166 15.57 -16.95 -14.12
CA PRO A 166 15.29 -15.60 -14.60
C PRO A 166 13.80 -15.21 -14.64
N ASN A 167 12.90 -16.19 -14.53
CA ASN A 167 11.46 -16.01 -14.62
C ASN A 167 10.73 -16.45 -13.34
N ILE A 168 11.43 -16.97 -12.33
CA ILE A 168 10.82 -17.48 -11.10
C ILE A 168 11.55 -16.90 -9.89
N ASP A 169 10.80 -16.11 -9.11
CA ASP A 169 11.23 -15.50 -7.86
C ASP A 169 10.57 -16.19 -6.67
N LEU A 170 11.35 -16.44 -5.61
CA LEU A 170 10.87 -16.86 -4.30
C LEU A 170 11.15 -15.77 -3.26
N TRP A 171 10.16 -15.51 -2.42
CA TRP A 171 10.24 -14.56 -1.32
C TRP A 171 9.83 -15.23 -0.03
N GLY A 172 10.59 -15.01 1.03
CA GLY A 172 10.25 -15.45 2.38
C GLY A 172 10.37 -14.28 3.35
N MET A 173 9.45 -14.15 4.29
CA MET A 173 9.56 -13.13 5.34
C MET A 173 9.14 -13.69 6.68
N TRP A 174 9.87 -13.33 7.72
CA TRP A 174 9.44 -13.50 9.10
C TRP A 174 9.38 -12.11 9.72
N ARG A 175 8.20 -11.70 10.21
CA ARG A 175 7.94 -10.35 10.71
C ARG A 175 7.53 -10.38 12.17
N SER A 176 8.28 -9.69 13.01
CA SER A 176 7.98 -9.49 14.44
C SER A 176 7.27 -8.17 14.71
N ARG A 177 7.61 -7.11 13.97
CA ARG A 177 7.00 -5.79 14.13
C ARG A 177 6.66 -5.18 12.79
N VAL A 178 5.71 -4.27 12.78
CA VAL A 178 5.24 -3.60 11.56
C VAL A 178 4.86 -2.17 11.88
N PHE A 179 5.08 -1.30 10.91
CA PHE A 179 4.42 0.00 10.83
C PHE A 179 3.52 -0.01 9.61
N LEU A 180 2.22 0.12 9.83
CA LEU A 180 1.21 0.38 8.81
C LEU A 180 0.75 1.84 8.89
N TRP A 181 0.03 2.28 7.87
CA TRP A 181 -0.54 3.62 7.79
C TRP A 181 -1.48 4.01 8.94
N THR A 182 -2.04 3.05 9.69
CA THR A 182 -2.86 3.28 10.90
C THR A 182 -2.04 3.50 12.16
N ASP A 183 -0.75 3.19 12.11
CA ASP A 183 0.12 3.10 13.28
C ASP A 183 0.80 4.43 13.59
N SER A 184 0.31 5.56 13.06
CA SER A 184 0.83 6.90 13.37
C SER A 184 0.80 7.24 14.86
N THR A 185 -0.15 6.66 15.62
CA THR A 185 -0.22 6.80 17.10
C THR A 185 0.72 5.88 17.87
N THR A 186 1.01 4.70 17.32
CA THR A 186 1.69 3.61 18.05
C THR A 186 3.14 3.46 17.64
N GLY A 187 3.52 4.00 16.48
CA GLY A 187 4.80 3.77 15.85
C GLY A 187 4.94 2.32 15.37
N ILE A 188 6.17 1.83 15.29
CA ILE A 188 6.43 0.44 14.93
C ILE A 188 5.89 -0.46 16.06
N ARG A 189 4.80 -1.18 15.78
CA ARG A 189 4.09 -2.02 16.74
C ARG A 189 4.40 -3.50 16.56
N ASP A 190 4.18 -4.27 17.61
CA ASP A 190 4.32 -5.73 17.55
C ASP A 190 3.25 -6.37 16.65
N GLU A 191 3.67 -7.41 15.93
CA GLU A 191 2.77 -8.39 15.34
C GLU A 191 2.13 -9.23 16.44
N GLY A 192 0.82 -9.51 16.34
CA GLY A 192 0.15 -10.20 17.43
C GLY A 192 -1.36 -10.28 17.35
N VAL A 193 -1.94 -10.73 18.46
CA VAL A 193 -3.38 -10.77 18.69
C VAL A 193 -3.86 -9.36 19.07
N TYR A 194 -4.77 -8.81 18.28
CA TYR A 194 -5.41 -7.53 18.56
C TYR A 194 -6.43 -7.65 19.68
N ASN A 195 -6.35 -6.77 20.68
CA ASN A 195 -7.34 -6.62 21.73
C ASN A 195 -8.20 -5.38 21.45
N SER A 196 -9.47 -5.60 21.12
CA SER A 196 -10.43 -4.53 20.83
C SER A 196 -10.80 -3.67 22.03
N GLN A 197 -10.56 -4.14 23.27
CA GLN A 197 -10.84 -3.38 24.49
C GLN A 197 -9.75 -2.34 24.77
N THR A 198 -8.49 -2.70 24.50
CA THR A 198 -7.32 -1.82 24.75
C THR A 198 -6.88 -1.08 23.49
N GLY A 199 -7.27 -1.56 22.30
CA GLY A 199 -6.79 -1.07 21.01
C GLY A 199 -5.34 -1.48 20.70
N LYS A 200 -4.77 -2.42 21.46
CA LYS A 200 -3.36 -2.82 21.39
C LYS A 200 -3.18 -4.26 20.93
N TYR A 201 -1.96 -4.58 20.51
CA TYR A 201 -1.54 -5.93 20.16
C TYR A 201 -0.89 -6.58 21.39
N ASP A 202 -1.72 -7.15 22.26
CA ASP A 202 -1.32 -7.53 23.63
C ASP A 202 -0.54 -8.85 23.70
N LYS A 203 -0.51 -9.64 22.61
CA LYS A 203 0.23 -10.91 22.55
C LYS A 203 1.07 -10.97 21.30
N HIS A 204 2.39 -10.86 21.48
CA HIS A 204 3.35 -10.96 20.39
C HIS A 204 3.27 -12.33 19.70
N ARG A 205 3.00 -12.31 18.40
CA ARG A 205 2.96 -13.48 17.51
C ARG A 205 3.55 -13.05 16.19
N ALA A 206 4.81 -13.39 15.93
CA ALA A 206 5.42 -13.13 14.64
C ALA A 206 4.62 -13.80 13.51
N ARG A 207 4.64 -13.18 12.34
CA ARG A 207 3.97 -13.67 11.12
C ARG A 207 5.03 -14.14 10.13
N SER A 208 4.84 -15.35 9.62
CA SER A 208 5.68 -15.91 8.56
C SER A 208 4.97 -15.80 7.22
N PHE A 209 5.72 -15.58 6.16
CA PHE A 209 5.25 -15.39 4.80
C PHE A 209 6.11 -16.19 3.83
N LEU A 210 5.47 -16.72 2.80
CA LEU A 210 6.14 -17.32 1.64
C LEU A 210 5.39 -16.89 0.39
N ALA A 211 6.09 -16.45 -0.64
CA ALA A 211 5.51 -16.14 -1.93
C ALA A 211 6.40 -16.63 -3.07
N ALA A 212 5.77 -17.05 -4.16
CA ALA A 212 6.41 -17.39 -5.42
C ALA A 212 5.82 -16.50 -6.51
N SER A 213 6.63 -16.13 -7.49
CA SER A 213 6.16 -15.38 -8.66
C SER A 213 6.83 -15.93 -9.91
N TRP A 214 6.02 -16.29 -10.91
CA TRP A 214 6.51 -16.45 -12.27
C TRP A 214 6.30 -15.14 -13.03
N HIS A 215 7.24 -14.76 -13.91
CA HIS A 215 7.09 -13.58 -14.74
C HIS A 215 7.83 -13.66 -16.09
N ASP A 216 7.35 -12.89 -17.05
CA ASP A 216 8.03 -12.52 -18.29
C ASP A 216 7.84 -11.01 -18.56
N ASP A 217 8.15 -10.55 -19.76
CA ASP A 217 8.05 -9.13 -20.14
C ASP A 217 6.61 -8.58 -20.13
N THR A 218 5.61 -9.46 -20.19
CA THR A 218 4.19 -9.10 -20.35
C THR A 218 3.30 -9.60 -19.23
N SER A 219 3.77 -10.53 -18.42
CA SER A 219 2.97 -11.32 -17.50
C SER A 219 3.66 -11.49 -16.15
N ARG A 220 2.88 -11.49 -15.07
CA ARG A 220 3.33 -11.88 -13.73
C ARG A 220 2.22 -12.65 -13.02
N TYR A 221 2.54 -13.84 -12.53
CA TYR A 221 1.64 -14.69 -11.77
C TYR A 221 2.26 -15.01 -10.43
N SER A 222 1.64 -14.52 -9.37
CA SER A 222 2.16 -14.61 -8.00
C SER A 222 1.17 -15.32 -7.10
N LEU A 223 1.70 -16.16 -6.21
CA LEU A 223 0.97 -16.81 -5.14
C LEU A 223 1.76 -16.64 -3.85
N GLY A 224 1.09 -16.24 -2.76
CA GLY A 224 1.72 -16.20 -1.45
C GLY A 224 0.77 -16.63 -0.33
N ALA A 225 1.37 -17.06 0.76
CA ALA A 225 0.68 -17.46 1.98
C ALA A 225 1.35 -16.82 3.20
N SER A 226 0.56 -16.61 4.26
CA SER A 226 1.08 -16.18 5.55
C SER A 226 0.41 -16.92 6.69
N VAL A 227 1.19 -17.22 7.74
CA VAL A 227 0.75 -17.90 8.94
C VAL A 227 1.14 -17.06 10.15
N GLN A 228 0.17 -16.84 11.05
CA GLN A 228 0.40 -16.19 12.33
C GLN A 228 -0.42 -16.89 13.41
N LYS A 229 0.29 -17.60 14.29
CA LYS A 229 -0.30 -18.35 15.40
C LYS A 229 -1.23 -17.47 16.24
N ASP A 230 -2.39 -18.00 16.62
CA ASP A 230 -3.45 -17.31 17.37
C ASP A 230 -4.10 -16.11 16.65
N VAL A 231 -3.77 -15.88 15.37
CA VAL A 231 -4.27 -14.76 14.58
C VAL A 231 -4.96 -15.25 13.31
N SER A 232 -4.21 -15.67 12.29
CA SER A 232 -4.80 -16.06 11.01
C SER A 232 -3.84 -16.84 10.11
N ASN A 233 -4.45 -17.60 9.19
CA ASN A 233 -3.82 -18.14 7.99
C ASN A 233 -4.40 -17.43 6.77
N GLN A 234 -3.54 -17.02 5.84
CA GLN A 234 -3.95 -16.24 4.66
C GLN A 234 -3.28 -16.78 3.40
N ILE A 235 -3.96 -16.67 2.27
CA ILE A 235 -3.45 -16.96 0.93
C ILE A 235 -3.90 -15.86 -0.03
N GLN A 236 -3.01 -15.45 -0.94
CA GLN A 236 -3.29 -14.44 -1.93
C GLN A 236 -2.66 -14.81 -3.27
N SER A 237 -3.43 -14.67 -4.34
CA SER A 237 -2.96 -14.73 -5.72
C SER A 237 -3.07 -13.37 -6.39
N ILE A 238 -2.10 -13.04 -7.24
CA ILE A 238 -2.09 -11.84 -8.08
C ILE A 238 -1.68 -12.29 -9.48
N LEU A 239 -2.55 -12.10 -10.46
CA LEU A 239 -2.32 -12.45 -11.86
C LEU A 239 -2.39 -11.17 -12.69
N GLU A 240 -1.34 -10.90 -13.45
CA GLU A 240 -1.23 -9.76 -14.34
C GLU A 240 -0.81 -10.24 -15.73
N LYS A 241 -1.47 -9.73 -16.77
CA LYS A 241 -1.11 -10.01 -18.16
C LYS A 241 -1.38 -8.80 -19.05
N SER A 242 -0.40 -8.45 -19.87
CA SER A 242 -0.50 -7.46 -20.93
C SER A 242 -0.49 -8.16 -22.28
N ILE A 243 -1.48 -7.86 -23.12
CA ILE A 243 -1.64 -8.40 -24.46
C ILE A 243 -1.46 -7.23 -25.44
N PRO A 244 -0.32 -7.16 -26.15
CA PRO A 244 -0.16 -6.21 -27.25
C PRO A 244 -1.21 -6.53 -28.31
N LEU A 245 -2.03 -5.55 -28.69
CA LEU A 245 -2.99 -5.68 -29.78
C LEU A 245 -2.33 -5.23 -31.10
N ASP A 246 -1.57 -4.14 -31.02
CA ASP A 246 -0.68 -3.61 -32.06
C ASP A 246 0.42 -2.72 -31.39
N PRO A 247 1.31 -2.02 -32.12
CA PRO A 247 2.37 -1.20 -31.52
C PRO A 247 1.92 -0.08 -30.57
N ASN A 248 0.68 0.39 -30.69
CA ASN A 248 0.15 1.56 -29.98
C ASN A 248 -0.96 1.20 -28.98
N TYR A 249 -1.50 -0.02 -29.06
CA TYR A 249 -2.62 -0.45 -28.24
C TYR A 249 -2.32 -1.74 -27.47
N THR A 250 -2.65 -1.74 -26.18
CA THR A 250 -2.39 -2.88 -25.28
C THR A 250 -3.59 -3.12 -24.38
N LEU A 251 -3.98 -4.38 -24.23
CA LEU A 251 -4.98 -4.81 -23.24
C LEU A 251 -4.27 -5.38 -22.01
N LYS A 252 -4.45 -4.78 -20.83
CA LYS A 252 -3.92 -5.28 -19.55
C LYS A 252 -5.07 -5.87 -18.72
N GLY A 253 -4.92 -7.12 -18.29
CA GLY A 253 -5.79 -7.78 -17.32
C GLY A 253 -5.09 -8.00 -16.00
N GLU A 254 -5.79 -7.76 -14.89
CA GLU A 254 -5.32 -7.95 -13.54
C GLU A 254 -6.38 -8.66 -12.70
N LEU A 255 -5.99 -9.66 -11.93
CA LEU A 255 -6.87 -10.42 -11.04
C LEU A 255 -6.18 -10.67 -9.70
N LEU A 256 -6.89 -10.43 -8.60
CA LEU A 256 -6.47 -10.69 -7.24
C LEU A 256 -7.48 -11.63 -6.58
N GLY A 257 -6.98 -12.73 -6.05
CA GLY A 257 -7.71 -13.64 -5.17
C GLY A 257 -7.13 -13.58 -3.76
N PHE A 258 -7.97 -13.64 -2.75
CA PHE A 258 -7.55 -13.66 -1.36
C PHE A 258 -8.49 -14.51 -0.52
N TYR A 259 -7.92 -15.26 0.40
CA TYR A 259 -8.67 -15.97 1.44
C TYR A 259 -7.92 -15.86 2.76
N ALA A 260 -8.68 -15.69 3.84
CA ALA A 260 -8.15 -15.68 5.18
C ALA A 260 -9.07 -16.42 6.15
N GLN A 261 -8.46 -17.06 7.13
CA GLN A 261 -9.14 -17.76 8.22
C GLN A 261 -8.50 -17.38 9.55
N LEU A 262 -9.33 -17.02 10.54
CA LEU A 262 -8.87 -16.74 11.89
C LEU A 262 -8.52 -18.04 12.62
N GLU A 263 -7.49 -17.95 13.44
CA GLU A 263 -7.00 -19.06 14.27
C GLU A 263 -6.96 -18.65 15.76
N GLY A 264 -7.06 -19.64 16.64
CA GLY A 264 -6.82 -19.49 18.08
C GLY A 264 -7.57 -18.32 18.73
N LEU A 265 -6.82 -17.43 19.37
CA LEU A 265 -7.39 -16.35 20.18
C LEU A 265 -8.22 -15.35 19.36
N SER A 266 -7.78 -14.99 18.16
CA SER A 266 -8.50 -14.02 17.31
C SER A 266 -9.83 -14.58 16.81
N ARG A 267 -9.90 -15.90 16.59
CA ARG A 267 -11.15 -16.60 16.24
C ARG A 267 -12.20 -16.57 17.35
N ASN A 268 -11.76 -16.52 18.61
CA ASN A 268 -12.65 -16.50 19.77
C ASN A 268 -13.24 -15.12 20.03
N THR A 269 -12.59 -14.06 19.57
CA THR A 269 -12.93 -12.66 19.90
C THR A 269 -13.46 -11.86 18.70
N SER A 270 -13.36 -12.40 17.48
CA SER A 270 -13.80 -11.74 16.26
C SER A 270 -14.71 -12.66 15.46
N GLN A 271 -15.73 -12.09 14.82
CA GLN A 271 -16.58 -12.76 13.83
C GLN A 271 -16.78 -11.78 12.67
N PRO A 272 -16.84 -12.25 11.41
CA PRO A 272 -16.71 -13.63 10.95
C PRO A 272 -15.30 -14.23 11.09
N ASN A 273 -15.21 -15.56 11.04
CA ASN A 273 -13.97 -16.34 11.23
C ASN A 273 -13.20 -16.66 9.95
N GLU A 274 -13.80 -16.41 8.79
CA GLU A 274 -13.15 -16.55 7.48
C GLU A 274 -13.64 -15.44 6.55
N THR A 275 -12.88 -15.20 5.50
CA THR A 275 -13.32 -14.38 4.37
C THR A 275 -12.65 -14.82 3.08
N ALA A 276 -13.28 -14.44 1.97
CA ALA A 276 -12.72 -14.54 0.64
C ALA A 276 -12.97 -13.23 -0.11
N LEU A 277 -11.99 -12.81 -0.90
CA LEU A 277 -12.09 -11.67 -1.79
C LEU A 277 -11.60 -12.07 -3.18
N VAL A 278 -12.33 -11.64 -4.20
CA VAL A 278 -11.87 -11.66 -5.60
C VAL A 278 -12.07 -10.27 -6.17
N SER A 279 -11.07 -9.74 -6.88
CA SER A 279 -11.18 -8.46 -7.57
C SER A 279 -10.29 -8.41 -8.79
N GLY A 280 -10.65 -7.62 -9.79
CA GLY A 280 -9.85 -7.50 -11.00
C GLY A 280 -10.12 -6.23 -11.77
N GLN A 281 -9.25 -5.96 -12.74
CA GLN A 281 -9.32 -4.81 -13.63
C GLN A 281 -8.92 -5.22 -15.05
N LEU A 282 -9.65 -4.70 -16.03
CA LEU A 282 -9.29 -4.77 -17.44
C LEU A 282 -9.05 -3.34 -17.92
N THR A 283 -7.91 -3.10 -18.55
CA THR A 283 -7.50 -1.78 -19.06
C THR A 283 -7.13 -1.90 -20.53
N TRP A 284 -7.79 -1.13 -21.38
CA TRP A 284 -7.38 -0.95 -22.76
C TRP A 284 -6.60 0.36 -22.88
N ASN A 285 -5.35 0.28 -23.32
CA ASN A 285 -4.44 1.39 -23.47
C ASN A 285 -4.35 1.82 -24.94
N ALA A 286 -4.23 3.13 -25.15
CA ALA A 286 -4.12 3.80 -26.43
C ALA A 286 -3.13 4.97 -26.34
N PRO A 287 -2.70 5.58 -27.45
CA PRO A 287 -1.80 6.74 -27.42
C PRO A 287 -2.33 7.92 -26.60
N TRP A 288 -3.65 8.15 -26.67
CA TRP A 288 -4.34 9.24 -25.98
C TRP A 288 -4.59 8.96 -24.48
N GLY A 289 -4.39 7.73 -23.99
CA GLY A 289 -4.74 7.36 -22.62
C GLY A 289 -5.21 5.91 -22.47
N SER A 290 -6.19 5.67 -21.61
CA SER A 290 -6.76 4.34 -21.41
C SER A 290 -8.21 4.36 -20.95
N VAL A 291 -8.94 3.28 -21.23
CA VAL A 291 -10.25 2.97 -20.64
C VAL A 291 -10.08 1.75 -19.74
N PHE A 292 -10.67 1.77 -18.56
CA PHE A 292 -10.62 0.65 -17.64
C PHE A 292 -11.96 0.33 -17.02
N GLY A 293 -12.21 -0.96 -16.81
CA GLY A 293 -13.31 -1.48 -16.01
C GLY A 293 -12.75 -2.36 -14.91
N SER A 294 -13.26 -2.23 -13.69
CA SER A 294 -12.83 -3.04 -12.56
C SER A 294 -14.01 -3.46 -11.68
N GLY A 295 -13.82 -4.58 -10.99
CA GLY A 295 -14.86 -5.19 -10.18
C GLY A 295 -14.27 -5.97 -9.01
N GLY A 296 -15.05 -6.15 -7.96
CA GLY A 296 -14.64 -6.94 -6.81
C GLY A 296 -15.82 -7.43 -5.97
N TYR A 297 -15.57 -8.51 -5.25
CA TYR A 297 -16.49 -9.10 -4.28
C TYR A 297 -15.73 -9.49 -3.01
N LEU A 298 -16.22 -9.01 -1.87
CA LEU A 298 -15.79 -9.45 -0.54
C LEU A 298 -16.92 -10.26 0.11
N ARG A 299 -16.63 -11.48 0.52
CA ARG A 299 -17.62 -12.35 1.17
C ARG A 299 -17.96 -11.86 2.57
N HIS A 300 -16.96 -11.70 3.42
CA HIS A 300 -17.13 -11.34 4.83
C HIS A 300 -16.27 -10.15 5.23
N ALA A 301 -16.85 -9.18 5.91
CA ALA A 301 -16.11 -8.06 6.47
C ALA A 301 -15.39 -8.50 7.75
N MET A 302 -14.06 -8.46 7.74
CA MET A 302 -13.24 -8.80 8.91
C MET A 302 -12.73 -7.54 9.60
N ASN A 303 -12.36 -7.67 10.87
CA ASN A 303 -11.65 -6.62 11.57
C ASN A 303 -10.28 -6.40 10.91
N GLY A 304 -10.09 -5.23 10.29
CA GLY A 304 -8.86 -4.83 9.60
C GLY A 304 -7.60 -4.84 10.47
N ALA A 305 -7.74 -4.70 11.79
CA ALA A 305 -6.62 -4.82 12.72
C ALA A 305 -6.08 -6.26 12.83
N VAL A 306 -6.88 -7.26 12.45
CA VAL A 306 -6.53 -8.69 12.44
C VAL A 306 -6.20 -9.13 11.02
N VAL A 307 -7.17 -8.98 10.11
CA VAL A 307 -7.07 -9.31 8.69
C VAL A 307 -7.59 -8.13 7.89
N ASP A 308 -6.71 -7.55 7.10
CA ASP A 308 -7.09 -6.49 6.16
C ASP A 308 -7.78 -7.07 4.93
N THR A 309 -8.96 -6.55 4.63
CA THR A 309 -9.78 -6.95 3.48
C THR A 309 -10.03 -5.80 2.51
N ASP A 310 -9.50 -4.60 2.75
CA ASP A 310 -9.52 -3.54 1.76
C ASP A 310 -8.33 -3.67 0.82
N ILE A 311 -8.40 -4.70 -0.02
CA ILE A 311 -7.36 -5.03 -0.98
C ILE A 311 -7.98 -5.17 -2.36
N GLY A 312 -7.21 -4.84 -3.40
CA GLY A 312 -7.63 -5.02 -4.79
C GLY A 312 -8.62 -3.97 -5.27
N TYR A 313 -9.32 -4.24 -6.36
CA TYR A 313 -10.15 -3.26 -7.07
C TYR A 313 -11.59 -3.21 -6.55
N PRO A 314 -12.40 -2.16 -6.83
CA PRO A 314 -12.12 -0.84 -7.45
C PRO A 314 -11.63 0.24 -6.46
N PHE A 315 -11.07 1.36 -6.91
CA PHE A 315 -10.57 2.40 -6.00
C PHE A 315 -11.58 3.52 -5.72
N SER A 316 -11.69 3.92 -4.45
CA SER A 316 -12.34 5.16 -4.01
C SER A 316 -11.63 5.68 -2.76
N LEU A 317 -11.61 7.00 -2.57
CA LEU A 317 -11.16 7.65 -1.35
C LEU A 317 -12.15 7.48 -0.19
N SER A 318 -13.45 7.31 -0.48
CA SER A 318 -14.52 7.51 0.51
C SER A 318 -15.64 6.48 0.52
N LEU A 319 -15.96 5.83 -0.60
CA LEU A 319 -17.04 4.85 -0.62
C LEU A 319 -16.58 3.53 0.01
N ASP A 320 -17.48 2.88 0.73
CA ASP A 320 -17.22 1.56 1.29
C ASP A 320 -17.18 0.51 0.17
N ARG A 321 -16.13 -0.30 0.18
CA ARG A 321 -15.81 -1.32 -0.84
C ARG A 321 -15.42 -2.68 -0.25
N ASN A 322 -15.52 -2.79 1.07
CA ASN A 322 -14.93 -3.82 1.92
C ASN A 322 -15.85 -4.18 3.10
N ARG A 323 -17.17 -4.14 2.88
CA ARG A 323 -18.17 -4.56 3.87
C ARG A 323 -18.71 -5.96 3.58
N GLU A 324 -19.65 -6.43 4.39
CA GLU A 324 -20.20 -7.78 4.29
C GLU A 324 -20.88 -7.98 2.92
N GLY A 325 -20.51 -9.06 2.22
CA GLY A 325 -21.04 -9.37 0.89
C GLY A 325 -20.88 -8.24 -0.13
N MET A 326 -19.89 -7.35 0.04
CA MET A 326 -19.76 -6.15 -0.75
C MET A 326 -19.31 -6.47 -2.17
N GLN A 327 -20.13 -6.08 -3.14
CA GLN A 327 -19.81 -6.00 -4.56
C GLN A 327 -19.47 -4.56 -4.91
N SER A 328 -18.42 -4.38 -5.70
CA SER A 328 -17.95 -3.05 -6.08
C SER A 328 -17.56 -3.06 -7.55
N TRP A 329 -17.98 -2.03 -8.30
CA TRP A 329 -17.76 -1.91 -9.74
C TRP A 329 -17.29 -0.50 -10.07
N GLN A 330 -16.36 -0.39 -11.02
CA GLN A 330 -15.86 0.90 -11.48
C GLN A 330 -15.60 0.88 -12.99
N LEU A 331 -15.92 1.98 -13.65
CA LEU A 331 -15.61 2.22 -15.04
C LEU A 331 -14.99 3.61 -15.15
N GLY A 332 -13.85 3.72 -15.82
CA GLY A 332 -13.15 4.99 -15.93
C GLY A 332 -12.29 5.13 -17.17
N VAL A 333 -11.82 6.36 -17.34
CA VAL A 333 -10.95 6.80 -18.42
C VAL A 333 -9.78 7.53 -17.81
N ASN A 334 -8.58 7.22 -18.29
CA ASN A 334 -7.39 8.04 -18.10
C ASN A 334 -7.13 8.78 -19.41
N TYR A 335 -7.12 10.10 -19.39
CA TYR A 335 -6.82 10.93 -20.55
C TYR A 335 -5.43 11.57 -20.39
N ARG A 336 -4.55 11.30 -21.34
CA ARG A 336 -3.18 11.81 -21.35
C ARG A 336 -3.17 13.15 -22.09
N LEU A 337 -3.19 14.25 -21.33
CA LEU A 337 -3.05 15.61 -21.87
C LEU A 337 -1.66 15.83 -22.48
N THR A 338 -0.64 15.34 -21.79
CA THR A 338 0.76 15.27 -22.25
C THR A 338 1.37 13.96 -21.74
N PRO A 339 2.54 13.52 -22.23
CA PRO A 339 3.21 12.33 -21.67
C PRO A 339 3.42 12.39 -20.15
N GLN A 340 3.47 13.59 -19.58
CA GLN A 340 3.68 13.88 -18.17
C GLN A 340 2.39 14.12 -17.39
N PHE A 341 1.28 14.43 -18.05
CA PHE A 341 0.04 14.86 -17.41
C PHE A 341 -1.14 13.97 -17.79
N THR A 342 -1.66 13.24 -16.80
CA THR A 342 -2.82 12.36 -16.95
C THR A 342 -3.97 12.85 -16.07
N LEU A 343 -5.16 12.93 -16.66
CA LEU A 343 -6.43 13.10 -15.96
C LEU A 343 -7.13 11.75 -15.84
N THR A 344 -7.79 11.49 -14.72
CA THR A 344 -8.60 10.30 -14.49
C THR A 344 -10.02 10.70 -14.16
N PHE A 345 -10.98 10.02 -14.75
CA PHE A 345 -12.39 10.12 -14.39
C PHE A 345 -12.97 8.72 -14.29
N ALA A 346 -13.59 8.37 -13.16
CA ALA A 346 -14.15 7.06 -12.95
C ALA A 346 -15.45 7.11 -12.16
N GLN A 347 -16.46 6.38 -12.62
CA GLN A 347 -17.68 6.14 -11.86
C GLN A 347 -17.52 4.86 -11.05
N ILE A 348 -18.06 4.84 -9.85
CA ILE A 348 -18.02 3.68 -8.95
C ILE A 348 -19.41 3.42 -8.36
N VAL A 349 -19.76 2.14 -8.26
CA VAL A 349 -21.00 1.66 -7.63
C VAL A 349 -20.65 0.54 -6.67
N THR A 350 -21.25 0.55 -5.47
CA THR A 350 -21.03 -0.47 -4.45
C THR A 350 -22.36 -0.98 -3.90
N ARG A 351 -22.41 -2.26 -3.51
CA ARG A 351 -23.59 -2.89 -2.91
C ARG A 351 -23.17 -3.96 -1.93
N GLY A 352 -23.65 -3.88 -0.70
CA GLY A 352 -23.32 -4.85 0.34
C GLY A 352 -24.12 -4.61 1.61
N TYR A 353 -23.57 -5.00 2.74
CA TYR A 353 -24.21 -4.85 4.05
C TYR A 353 -23.23 -4.28 5.07
N GLU A 354 -23.74 -3.46 5.99
CA GLU A 354 -22.90 -2.80 7.01
C GLU A 354 -22.20 -3.81 7.94
N SER A 355 -22.83 -4.97 8.18
CA SER A 355 -22.30 -6.02 9.05
C SER A 355 -22.74 -7.42 8.59
N SER A 356 -22.14 -8.45 9.21
CA SER A 356 -22.45 -9.86 8.98
C SER A 356 -23.90 -10.26 9.27
N LYS A 357 -24.63 -9.47 10.08
CA LYS A 357 -26.07 -9.68 10.33
C LYS A 357 -26.94 -9.35 9.12
N ARG A 358 -26.44 -8.52 8.21
CA ARG A 358 -27.15 -8.08 6.99
C ARG A 358 -28.43 -7.28 7.23
N ASP A 359 -28.54 -6.65 8.39
CA ASP A 359 -29.71 -5.82 8.76
C ASP A 359 -29.79 -4.51 7.97
N VAL A 360 -28.63 -3.92 7.65
CA VAL A 360 -28.53 -2.64 6.92
C VAL A 360 -27.83 -2.87 5.59
N ARG A 361 -28.56 -2.65 4.50
CA ARG A 361 -28.03 -2.71 3.14
C ARG A 361 -27.35 -1.40 2.78
N ILE A 362 -26.17 -1.51 2.15
CA ILE A 362 -25.42 -0.38 1.62
C ILE A 362 -25.59 -0.36 0.09
N GLU A 363 -25.95 0.79 -0.46
CA GLU A 363 -25.96 1.05 -1.90
C GLU A 363 -25.22 2.36 -2.19
N GLY A 364 -24.01 2.24 -2.71
CA GLY A 364 -23.12 3.34 -3.01
C GLY A 364 -23.08 3.69 -4.49
N ALA A 365 -22.97 4.97 -4.79
CA ALA A 365 -22.63 5.47 -6.11
C ALA A 365 -21.78 6.73 -5.99
N GLY A 366 -20.75 6.86 -6.81
CA GLY A 366 -19.88 8.02 -6.79
C GLY A 366 -19.05 8.20 -8.05
N ILE A 367 -18.32 9.31 -8.05
CA ILE A 367 -17.43 9.72 -9.11
C ILE A 367 -16.09 10.09 -8.47
N LEU A 368 -15.02 9.54 -9.04
CA LEU A 368 -13.63 9.87 -8.76
C LEU A 368 -13.11 10.71 -9.94
N GLY A 369 -12.61 11.89 -9.63
CA GLY A 369 -11.78 12.70 -10.50
C GLY A 369 -10.36 12.70 -9.98
N GLY A 370 -9.37 12.56 -10.84
CA GLY A 370 -7.97 12.55 -10.45
C GLY A 370 -7.08 13.19 -11.49
N MET A 371 -5.90 13.57 -11.06
CA MET A 371 -4.84 13.97 -11.94
C MET A 371 -3.47 13.61 -11.38
N ASN A 372 -2.56 13.28 -12.29
CA ASN A 372 -1.16 13.04 -11.98
C ASN A 372 -0.30 13.81 -12.97
N TYR A 373 0.64 14.60 -12.46
CA TYR A 373 1.63 15.32 -13.25
C TYR A 373 3.04 15.06 -12.73
N ARG A 374 3.96 14.65 -13.61
CA ARG A 374 5.37 14.47 -13.28
C ARG A 374 6.26 15.39 -14.09
N VAL A 375 7.04 16.22 -13.43
CA VAL A 375 8.00 17.11 -14.09
C VAL A 375 9.07 16.27 -14.79
N SER A 376 9.22 16.45 -16.11
CA SER A 376 10.13 15.64 -16.94
C SER A 376 11.53 16.23 -17.10
N GLU A 377 11.69 17.54 -16.91
CA GLU A 377 12.94 18.26 -17.19
C GLU A 377 13.12 19.47 -16.26
N GLY A 378 14.34 20.01 -16.24
CA GLY A 378 14.71 21.17 -15.43
C GLY A 378 15.00 20.84 -13.96
N PRO A 379 15.20 21.86 -13.10
CA PRO A 379 15.67 21.69 -11.73
C PRO A 379 14.75 20.89 -10.80
N LEU A 380 13.50 20.67 -11.20
CA LEU A 380 12.49 19.92 -10.44
C LEU A 380 12.15 18.58 -11.12
N GLN A 381 12.97 18.12 -12.07
CA GLN A 381 12.77 16.85 -12.77
C GLN A 381 12.55 15.70 -11.78
N GLY A 382 11.46 14.97 -11.96
CA GLY A 382 11.06 13.87 -11.08
C GLY A 382 10.06 14.27 -10.00
N MET A 383 9.78 15.56 -9.80
CA MET A 383 8.71 16.01 -8.91
C MET A 383 7.35 15.51 -9.40
N ASN A 384 6.59 14.91 -8.50
CA ASN A 384 5.32 14.27 -8.77
C ASN A 384 4.19 14.99 -8.03
N PHE A 385 3.19 15.42 -8.78
CA PHE A 385 1.96 16.04 -8.28
C PHE A 385 0.80 15.08 -8.47
N PHE A 386 0.05 14.88 -7.41
CA PHE A 386 -1.14 14.05 -7.39
C PHE A 386 -2.28 14.82 -6.74
N LEU A 387 -3.44 14.79 -7.38
CA LEU A 387 -4.69 15.29 -6.81
C LEU A 387 -5.80 14.31 -7.17
N ALA A 388 -6.58 13.90 -6.19
CA ALA A 388 -7.79 13.12 -6.39
C ALA A 388 -8.93 13.72 -5.57
N ALA A 389 -10.13 13.64 -6.13
CA ALA A 389 -11.36 14.11 -5.54
C ALA A 389 -12.45 13.07 -5.77
N ASP A 390 -13.08 12.63 -4.69
CA ASP A 390 -14.27 11.79 -4.74
C ASP A 390 -15.50 12.59 -4.38
N LYS A 391 -16.60 12.32 -5.06
CA LYS A 391 -17.93 12.72 -4.64
C LYS A 391 -18.84 11.50 -4.73
N GLY A 392 -19.46 11.13 -3.62
CA GLY A 392 -20.24 9.90 -3.52
C GLY A 392 -21.49 10.05 -2.69
N ARG A 393 -22.36 9.05 -2.79
CA ARG A 393 -23.49 8.88 -1.89
C ARG A 393 -23.68 7.40 -1.60
N GLU A 394 -24.13 7.09 -0.39
CA GLU A 394 -24.58 5.76 -0.01
C GLU A 394 -25.93 5.84 0.67
N LYS A 395 -26.80 4.91 0.30
CA LYS A 395 -28.05 4.63 1.00
C LYS A 395 -27.82 3.51 2.00
N ARG A 396 -28.27 3.69 3.25
CA ARG A 396 -28.05 2.79 4.38
C ARG A 396 -29.23 2.83 5.38
N ASP A 397 -30.42 2.49 4.92
CA ASP A 397 -31.65 2.57 5.73
C ASP A 397 -31.50 1.83 7.07
N GLY A 398 -31.67 2.53 8.19
CA GLY A 398 -31.51 2.00 9.54
C GLY A 398 -30.08 2.05 10.10
N SER A 399 -29.13 2.64 9.39
CA SER A 399 -27.74 2.77 9.87
C SER A 399 -27.63 3.73 11.04
N THR A 400 -26.76 3.39 11.99
CA THR A 400 -26.38 4.30 13.09
C THR A 400 -25.64 5.55 12.60
N LEU A 401 -25.10 5.52 11.37
CA LEU A 401 -24.45 6.66 10.71
C LEU A 401 -25.46 7.55 9.97
N GLY A 402 -26.73 7.12 9.88
CA GLY A 402 -27.82 7.77 9.15
C GLY A 402 -28.16 7.06 7.84
N ASP A 403 -29.43 7.18 7.44
CA ASP A 403 -29.99 6.47 6.26
C ASP A 403 -29.35 6.85 4.93
N ARG A 404 -28.67 8.00 4.91
CA ARG A 404 -27.97 8.49 3.73
C ARG A 404 -26.67 9.17 4.10
N LEU A 405 -25.61 8.74 3.44
CA LEU A 405 -24.29 9.30 3.57
C LEU A 405 -23.89 9.95 2.24
N ASN A 406 -23.76 11.27 2.20
CA ASN A 406 -23.11 11.99 1.07
C ASN A 406 -21.63 12.26 1.41
N TYR A 407 -20.74 12.02 0.45
CA TYR A 407 -19.30 12.12 0.62
C TYR A 407 -18.71 13.16 -0.32
N TRP A 408 -17.71 13.86 0.18
CA TRP A 408 -16.70 14.54 -0.61
C TRP A 408 -15.34 14.34 0.07
N ASP A 409 -14.30 14.02 -0.70
CA ASP A 409 -12.95 13.78 -0.18
C ASP A 409 -11.93 14.20 -1.23
N VAL A 410 -11.03 15.09 -0.84
CA VAL A 410 -9.92 15.54 -1.65
C VAL A 410 -8.62 15.12 -0.99
N LYS A 411 -7.78 14.50 -1.80
CA LYS A 411 -6.41 14.15 -1.45
C LYS A 411 -5.44 14.78 -2.44
N MET A 412 -4.47 15.52 -1.93
CA MET A 412 -3.35 16.05 -2.70
C MET A 412 -2.03 15.49 -2.15
N SER A 413 -1.09 15.21 -3.04
CA SER A 413 0.28 14.80 -2.71
C SER A 413 1.26 15.49 -3.65
N ILE A 414 2.32 16.07 -3.11
CA ILE A 414 3.46 16.58 -3.86
C ILE A 414 4.69 15.84 -3.32
N GLN A 415 5.39 15.13 -4.18
CA GLN A 415 6.57 14.35 -3.81
C GLN A 415 7.78 14.76 -4.64
N TYR A 416 8.93 14.85 -4.00
CA TYR A 416 10.20 15.04 -4.68
C TYR A 416 11.31 14.21 -4.01
N ASP A 417 12.10 13.52 -4.84
CA ASP A 417 13.18 12.65 -4.41
C ASP A 417 14.52 13.25 -4.85
N PHE A 418 15.37 13.61 -3.89
CA PHE A 418 16.76 13.95 -4.14
C PHE A 418 17.59 12.67 -4.03
N MET A 419 18.26 12.32 -5.12
CA MET A 419 19.12 11.14 -5.19
C MET A 419 20.58 11.57 -5.17
N LEU A 420 21.32 11.11 -4.16
CA LEU A 420 22.76 11.27 -4.03
C LEU A 420 23.37 9.87 -4.15
N LYS A 421 23.74 9.48 -5.37
CA LYS A 421 24.42 8.20 -5.62
C LYS A 421 25.93 8.44 -5.60
N SER A 422 26.70 7.51 -5.03
CA SER A 422 28.16 7.56 -5.19
C SER A 422 28.53 6.80 -6.46
N GLU A 423 29.15 7.48 -7.43
CA GLU A 423 29.83 6.82 -8.55
C GLU A 423 31.15 6.22 -8.05
N ILE A 424 31.09 5.14 -7.26
CA ILE A 424 32.29 4.35 -6.99
C ILE A 424 32.40 3.32 -8.11
N THR A 425 33.01 3.74 -9.21
CA THR A 425 33.57 2.82 -10.19
C THR A 425 34.68 2.06 -9.48
N PRO A 426 34.65 0.71 -9.35
CA PRO A 426 35.80 -0.01 -8.87
C PRO A 426 36.92 0.22 -9.90
N GLU A 427 37.97 0.95 -9.52
CA GLU A 427 39.21 0.92 -10.28
C GLU A 427 39.62 -0.54 -10.40
N ARG A 428 39.44 -1.11 -11.60
CA ARG A 428 40.24 -2.26 -12.01
C ARG A 428 41.69 -1.77 -11.92
N LYS A 429 42.37 -2.11 -10.83
CA LYS A 429 43.83 -2.23 -10.84
C LYS A 429 44.14 -3.27 -11.90
N THR A 430 44.36 -2.82 -13.12
CA THR A 430 45.11 -3.57 -14.11
C THR A 430 46.47 -3.81 -13.48
N SER A 431 46.66 -5.03 -12.98
CA SER A 431 47.98 -5.59 -12.76
C SER A 431 48.74 -5.47 -14.07
N GLY A 432 49.63 -4.49 -14.16
CA GLY A 432 50.65 -4.44 -15.19
C GLY A 432 51.55 -5.64 -14.99
N VAL A 433 51.25 -6.71 -15.71
CA VAL A 433 52.23 -7.75 -16.03
C VAL A 433 53.18 -7.11 -17.03
N SER A 434 54.36 -6.74 -16.57
CA SER A 434 55.51 -6.49 -17.43
C SER A 434 56.04 -7.84 -17.89
N ASP A 435 55.89 -8.14 -19.18
CA ASP A 435 56.69 -9.14 -19.86
C ASP A 435 57.21 -8.54 -21.18
N CYS A 436 58.51 -8.71 -21.38
CA CYS A 436 59.41 -8.27 -22.45
C CYS A 436 59.98 -6.85 -22.38
#